data_AF-A0A9E1XRP9-F1
#
_entry.id   AF-A0A9E1XRP9-F1
#
_cell.length_a   1.000
_cell.length_b   1.000
_cell.length_c   1.000
_cell.angle_alpha   90.00
_cell.angle_beta   90.00
_cell.angle_gamma   90.00
#
_symmetry.space_group_name_H-M   'P 1'
#
loop_
_entity.id
_entity.type
_entity.pdbx_description
1 polymer ?
#
loop_
_entity_poly.entity_id
_entity_poly.type
_entity_poly.pdbx_seq_one_letter_code
_entity_poly.pdbx_strand_id
1 'polypeptide(L)'
;MAVKTQSDCLLCRRLAQIEAGTNPYFVAELQSGYAVIGDHQLFPGYSLLLCRHHAPELHLLDVRTRSTFLEEMAILGEAVFRAFRPVKLNYELLGNSIQHMHWHIFPRHEDDPCPNGPVWMLDQGTLTAETTRPSEAELLRLKTALLEELTGLAKGRILRDFTG
;
A
#
# COMPACT_ATOMS: atom_id res chain seq x y z
N MET A 1 2.29 -15.53 18.35
CA MET A 1 1.57 -14.30 18.79
C MET A 1 0.09 -14.52 18.49
N ALA A 2 -0.81 -14.09 19.38
CA ALA A 2 -2.26 -14.20 19.13
C ALA A 2 -2.69 -13.20 18.05
N VAL A 3 -3.63 -13.59 17.19
CA VAL A 3 -4.27 -12.69 16.21
C VAL A 3 -4.94 -11.56 16.98
N LYS A 4 -4.50 -10.33 16.73
CA LYS A 4 -5.12 -9.14 17.33
C LYS A 4 -6.56 -9.07 16.85
N THR A 5 -7.49 -8.81 17.76
CA THR A 5 -8.87 -8.52 17.40
C THR A 5 -8.95 -7.23 16.59
N GLN A 6 -10.08 -7.01 15.91
CA GLN A 6 -10.32 -5.82 15.10
C GLN A 6 -10.14 -4.50 15.90
N SER A 7 -10.45 -4.50 17.20
CA SER A 7 -10.29 -3.34 18.09
C SER A 7 -8.84 -2.89 18.27
N ASP A 8 -7.89 -3.83 18.22
CA ASP A 8 -6.48 -3.58 18.56
C ASP A 8 -5.59 -3.48 17.31
N CYS A 9 -6.16 -3.76 16.14
CA CYS A 9 -5.46 -3.76 14.86
C CYS A 9 -5.12 -2.34 14.40
N LEU A 10 -3.83 -2.11 14.09
CA LEU A 10 -3.35 -0.84 13.54
C LEU A 10 -3.94 -0.55 12.16
N LEU A 11 -4.09 -1.57 11.31
CA LEU A 11 -4.69 -1.39 9.99
C LEU A 11 -6.20 -1.15 10.08
N CYS A 12 -6.95 -1.81 10.97
CA CYS A 12 -8.36 -1.47 11.16
C CYS A 12 -8.55 -0.02 11.60
N ARG A 13 -7.68 0.50 12.46
CA ARG A 13 -7.67 1.94 12.81
C ARG A 13 -7.36 2.82 11.59
N ARG A 14 -6.40 2.42 10.76
CA ARG A 14 -6.08 3.13 9.51
C ARG A 14 -7.26 3.14 8.53
N LEU A 15 -7.97 2.01 8.38
CA LEU A 15 -9.19 1.93 7.58
C LEU A 15 -10.28 2.86 8.13
N ALA A 16 -10.49 2.87 9.44
CA ALA A 16 -11.44 3.80 10.06
C ALA A 16 -11.10 5.28 9.80
N GLN A 17 -9.82 5.65 9.77
CA GLN A 17 -9.40 7.00 9.38
C GLN A 17 -9.70 7.31 7.91
N ILE A 18 -9.55 6.33 7.00
CA ILE A 18 -9.90 6.48 5.58
C ILE A 18 -11.41 6.68 5.42
N GLU A 19 -12.22 5.89 6.12
CA GLU A 19 -13.68 6.06 6.17
C GLU A 19 -14.08 7.43 6.73
N ALA A 20 -13.39 7.91 7.76
CA ALA A 20 -13.61 9.22 8.34
C ALA A 20 -13.02 10.39 7.52
N GLY A 21 -12.33 10.12 6.40
CA GLY A 21 -11.68 11.15 5.57
C GLY A 21 -10.48 11.84 6.25
N THR A 22 -9.88 11.22 7.27
CA THR A 22 -8.78 11.79 8.07
C THR A 22 -7.42 11.16 7.77
N ASN A 23 -7.35 10.14 6.92
CA ASN A 23 -6.07 9.54 6.52
C ASN A 23 -5.43 10.32 5.35
N PRO A 24 -4.30 11.03 5.56
CA PRO A 24 -3.73 11.88 4.51
C PRO A 24 -3.12 11.06 3.35
N TYR A 25 -2.78 9.80 3.60
CA TYR A 25 -2.10 8.91 2.64
C TYR A 25 -3.06 8.13 1.73
N PHE A 26 -4.37 8.24 1.96
CA PHE A 26 -5.39 7.59 1.14
C PHE A 26 -5.29 8.01 -0.32
N VAL A 27 -5.34 7.05 -1.25
CA VAL A 27 -5.35 7.30 -2.71
C VAL A 27 -6.68 6.88 -3.30
N ALA A 28 -7.02 5.60 -3.21
CA ALA A 28 -8.24 5.06 -3.81
C ALA A 28 -8.80 3.90 -3.01
N GLU A 29 -10.12 3.82 -2.92
CA GLU A 29 -10.83 2.65 -2.44
C GLU A 29 -11.15 1.76 -3.64
N LEU A 30 -10.65 0.53 -3.61
CA LEU A 30 -10.91 -0.52 -4.58
C LEU A 30 -11.94 -1.52 -4.01
N GLN A 31 -12.31 -2.53 -4.79
CA GLN A 31 -13.33 -3.49 -4.36
C GLN A 31 -12.85 -4.31 -3.15
N SER A 32 -11.60 -4.76 -3.17
CA SER A 32 -11.04 -5.63 -2.12
C SER A 32 -10.33 -4.87 -0.99
N GLY A 33 -10.09 -3.57 -1.13
CA GLY A 33 -9.22 -2.85 -0.21
C GLY A 33 -8.99 -1.39 -0.55
N TYR A 34 -7.95 -0.81 0.06
CA TYR A 34 -7.62 0.60 -0.03
C TYR A 34 -6.16 0.77 -0.46
N ALA A 35 -5.93 1.49 -1.56
CA ALA A 35 -4.62 1.91 -1.99
C ALA A 35 -4.19 3.15 -1.20
N VAL A 36 -2.98 3.13 -0.64
CA VAL A 36 -2.40 4.23 0.13
C VAL A 36 -0.92 4.42 -0.24
N ILE A 37 -0.42 5.65 -0.09
CA ILE A 37 1.02 5.91 -0.07
C ILE A 37 1.59 5.47 1.29
N GLY A 38 2.80 4.90 1.29
CA GLY A 38 3.52 4.55 2.51
C GLY A 38 3.98 5.78 3.28
N ASP A 39 4.00 5.68 4.61
CA ASP A 39 4.24 6.84 5.48
C ASP A 39 5.65 7.44 5.34
N HIS A 40 6.60 6.60 4.93
CA HIS A 40 8.01 6.94 4.70
C HIS A 40 8.38 6.53 3.27
N GLN A 41 9.08 7.41 2.57
CA GLN A 41 9.35 7.30 1.13
C GLN A 41 10.85 7.13 0.85
N LEU A 42 11.56 6.36 1.69
CA LEU A 42 12.94 5.93 1.38
C LEU A 42 13.02 5.23 0.01
N PHE A 43 11.95 4.54 -0.36
CA PHE A 43 11.70 4.04 -1.71
C PHE A 43 10.58 4.90 -2.32
N PRO A 44 10.91 5.96 -3.11
CA PRO A 44 9.90 6.89 -3.63
C PRO A 44 8.85 6.19 -4.48
N GLY A 45 7.57 6.37 -4.11
CA GLY A 45 6.42 5.69 -4.68
C GLY A 45 5.97 4.45 -3.91
N TYR A 46 6.62 4.12 -2.78
CA TYR A 46 6.20 3.01 -1.92
C TYR A 46 4.74 3.16 -1.54
N SER A 47 3.97 2.12 -1.88
CA SER A 47 2.51 2.10 -1.78
C SER A 47 2.05 0.79 -1.14
N LEU A 48 0.85 0.81 -0.56
CA LEU A 48 0.22 -0.39 -0.01
C LEU A 48 -1.18 -0.60 -0.54
N LEU A 49 -1.58 -1.86 -0.67
CA LEU A 49 -2.98 -2.27 -0.76
C LEU A 49 -3.41 -2.88 0.58
N LEU A 50 -4.25 -2.18 1.33
CA LEU A 50 -4.77 -2.63 2.61
C LEU A 50 -6.03 -3.48 2.38
N CYS A 51 -6.07 -4.72 2.84
CA CYS A 51 -7.27 -5.55 2.71
C CYS A 51 -8.45 -4.92 3.48
N ARG A 52 -9.64 -4.85 2.86
CA ARG A 52 -10.84 -4.33 3.52
C ARG A 52 -11.24 -5.15 4.75
N HIS A 53 -11.06 -6.46 4.66
CA HIS A 53 -11.42 -7.38 5.74
C HIS A 53 -10.26 -7.58 6.70
N HIS A 54 -10.56 -7.60 7.99
CA HIS A 54 -9.61 -8.08 8.99
C HIS A 54 -9.44 -9.59 8.80
N ALA A 55 -8.43 -9.98 8.04
CA ALA A 55 -8.09 -11.38 7.79
C ALA A 55 -6.56 -11.52 7.79
N PRO A 56 -6.01 -12.55 8.45
CA PRO A 56 -4.56 -12.69 8.55
C PRO A 56 -3.94 -13.35 7.30
N GLU A 57 -4.69 -14.16 6.56
CA GLU A 57 -4.15 -15.03 5.51
C GLU A 57 -5.05 -15.14 4.27
N LEU A 58 -4.44 -15.29 3.09
CA LEU A 58 -5.15 -15.36 1.81
C LEU A 58 -6.11 -16.54 1.73
N HIS A 59 -5.72 -17.69 2.28
CA HIS A 59 -6.51 -18.92 2.21
C HIS A 59 -7.76 -18.90 3.12
N LEU A 60 -7.88 -17.88 3.99
CA LEU A 60 -9.06 -17.66 4.84
C LEU A 60 -10.11 -16.78 4.16
N LEU A 61 -9.79 -16.14 3.05
CA LEU A 61 -10.76 -15.42 2.23
C LEU A 61 -11.55 -16.40 1.36
N ASP A 62 -12.80 -16.06 1.06
CA ASP A 62 -13.53 -16.75 0.00
C ASP A 62 -12.85 -16.55 -1.36
N VAL A 63 -13.11 -17.47 -2.28
CA VAL A 63 -12.42 -17.53 -3.58
C VAL A 63 -12.58 -16.24 -4.38
N ARG A 64 -13.74 -15.58 -4.33
CA ARG A 64 -13.98 -14.34 -5.09
C ARG A 64 -13.17 -13.19 -4.48
N THR A 65 -13.27 -12.98 -3.17
CA THR A 65 -12.52 -11.93 -2.47
C THR A 65 -11.02 -12.10 -2.62
N ARG A 66 -10.52 -13.33 -2.49
CA ARG A 66 -9.10 -13.65 -2.71
C ARG A 66 -8.63 -13.30 -4.13
N SER A 67 -9.43 -13.67 -5.12
CA SER A 67 -9.09 -13.44 -6.53
C SER A 67 -9.05 -11.94 -6.84
N THR A 68 -10.05 -11.18 -6.38
CA THR A 68 -10.07 -9.72 -6.53
C THR A 68 -8.88 -9.06 -5.82
N PHE A 69 -8.52 -9.51 -4.61
CA PHE A 69 -7.39 -8.93 -3.86
C PHE A 69 -6.03 -9.17 -4.53
N LEU A 70 -5.84 -10.35 -5.15
CA LEU A 70 -4.62 -10.65 -5.92
C LEU A 70 -4.57 -9.85 -7.23
N GLU A 71 -5.71 -9.71 -7.91
CA GLU A 71 -5.80 -8.92 -9.14
C GLU A 71 -5.55 -7.44 -8.87
N GLU A 72 -6.18 -6.87 -7.84
CA GLU A 72 -5.99 -5.47 -7.47
C GLU A 72 -4.58 -5.18 -6.95
N MET A 73 -3.90 -6.16 -6.35
CA MET A 73 -2.47 -6.07 -6.05
C MET A 73 -1.63 -5.94 -7.32
N ALA A 74 -1.92 -6.75 -8.35
CA ALA A 74 -1.21 -6.67 -9.62
C ALA A 74 -1.45 -5.33 -10.33
N ILE A 75 -2.70 -4.86 -10.34
CA ILE A 75 -3.10 -3.55 -10.88
C ILE A 75 -2.38 -2.41 -10.15
N LEU A 76 -2.38 -2.44 -8.80
CA LEU A 76 -1.65 -1.44 -8.01
C LEU A 76 -0.15 -1.46 -8.34
N GLY A 77 0.43 -2.65 -8.46
CA GLY A 77 1.82 -2.81 -8.87
C GLY A 77 2.11 -2.16 -10.22
N GLU A 78 1.29 -2.43 -11.23
CA GLU A 78 1.45 -1.80 -12.54
C GLU A 78 1.30 -0.28 -12.49
N ALA A 79 0.35 0.23 -11.71
CA ALA A 79 0.17 1.68 -11.52
C ALA A 79 1.40 2.31 -10.86
N VAL A 80 1.95 1.70 -9.80
CA VAL A 80 3.20 2.13 -9.15
C VAL A 80 4.36 2.11 -10.15
N PHE A 81 4.46 1.07 -10.99
CA PHE A 81 5.51 0.98 -12.00
C PHE A 81 5.44 2.12 -13.01
N ARG A 82 4.25 2.41 -13.54
CA ARG A 82 4.06 3.48 -14.53
C ARG A 82 4.27 4.87 -13.94
N ALA A 83 3.73 5.11 -12.75
CA ALA A 83 3.81 6.40 -12.07
C ALA A 83 5.25 6.76 -11.68
N PHE A 84 6.00 5.80 -11.14
CA PHE A 84 7.29 6.07 -10.51
C PHE A 84 8.50 5.53 -11.28
N ARG A 85 8.27 4.73 -12.33
CA ARG A 85 9.30 4.19 -13.25
C ARG A 85 10.51 3.55 -12.54
N PRO A 86 10.30 2.67 -11.55
CA PRO A 86 11.40 1.94 -10.93
C PRO A 86 12.04 0.95 -11.91
N VAL A 87 13.25 0.49 -11.58
CA VAL A 87 13.91 -0.61 -12.29
C VAL A 87 13.21 -1.95 -11.98
N LYS A 88 12.71 -2.11 -10.75
CA LYS A 88 12.04 -3.34 -10.30
C LYS A 88 10.99 -3.04 -9.23
N LEU A 89 10.02 -3.94 -9.07
CA LEU A 89 9.10 -3.96 -7.92
C LEU A 89 9.39 -5.11 -6.97
N ASN A 90 9.24 -4.88 -5.67
CA ASN A 90 8.99 -5.97 -4.70
C ASN A 90 7.51 -5.97 -4.30
N TYR A 91 6.95 -7.17 -4.23
CA TYR A 91 5.57 -7.44 -3.83
C TYR A 91 5.60 -8.32 -2.59
N GLU A 92 5.08 -7.84 -1.48
CA GLU A 92 5.26 -8.55 -0.21
C GLU A 92 3.96 -8.54 0.61
N LEU A 93 3.55 -9.73 1.04
CA LEU A 93 2.48 -9.96 2.01
C LEU A 93 3.12 -10.69 3.20
N LEU A 94 3.46 -9.94 4.25
CA LEU A 94 4.20 -10.48 5.40
C LEU A 94 3.30 -10.70 6.61
N GLY A 95 2.75 -9.62 7.17
CA GLY A 95 1.76 -9.71 8.26
C GLY A 95 2.28 -10.21 9.62
N ASN A 96 3.58 -10.46 9.79
CA ASN A 96 4.15 -11.00 11.04
C ASN A 96 3.84 -10.13 12.28
N SER A 97 4.00 -8.81 12.17
CA SER A 97 3.76 -7.86 13.27
C SER A 97 2.30 -7.37 13.33
N ILE A 98 1.60 -7.39 12.18
CA ILE A 98 0.23 -6.94 12.03
C ILE A 98 -0.50 -7.98 11.18
N GLN A 99 -1.25 -8.86 11.84
CA GLN A 99 -1.95 -9.99 11.22
C GLN A 99 -3.27 -9.56 10.56
N HIS A 100 -3.18 -8.55 9.70
CA HIS A 100 -4.23 -8.05 8.81
C HIS A 100 -3.57 -7.88 7.46
N MET A 101 -4.01 -8.61 6.44
CA MET A 101 -3.38 -8.62 5.13
C MET A 101 -3.24 -7.22 4.52
N HIS A 102 -2.05 -6.95 4.02
CA HIS A 102 -1.71 -5.77 3.24
C HIS A 102 -0.53 -6.11 2.33
N TRP A 103 -0.63 -5.69 1.07
CA TRP A 103 0.49 -5.80 0.14
C TRP A 103 1.37 -4.57 0.28
N HIS A 104 2.68 -4.79 0.42
CA HIS A 104 3.68 -3.77 0.20
C HIS A 104 4.10 -3.81 -1.27
N ILE A 105 4.12 -2.65 -1.92
CA ILE A 105 4.62 -2.47 -3.29
C ILE A 105 5.79 -1.49 -3.22
N PHE A 106 7.01 -2.02 -3.24
CA PHE A 106 8.24 -1.22 -3.18
C PHE A 106 8.81 -1.00 -4.59
N PRO A 107 8.80 0.24 -5.11
CA PRO A 107 9.58 0.63 -6.27
C PRO A 107 11.06 0.67 -5.94
N ARG A 108 11.85 -0.17 -6.62
CA ARG A 108 13.31 -0.28 -6.48
C ARG A 108 13.97 0.52 -7.61
N HIS A 109 14.71 1.55 -7.25
CA HIS A 109 15.35 2.51 -8.18
C HIS A 109 16.84 2.21 -8.35
N GLU A 110 17.54 2.95 -9.21
CA GLU A 110 18.99 2.74 -9.43
C GLU A 110 19.84 3.10 -8.20
N ASP A 111 19.37 4.07 -7.40
CA ASP A 111 20.01 4.55 -6.18
C ASP A 111 19.57 3.80 -4.91
N ASP A 112 18.97 2.63 -5.09
CA ASP A 112 18.49 1.79 -4.01
C ASP A 112 19.60 1.42 -3.01
N PRO A 113 19.42 1.66 -1.70
CA PRO A 113 20.44 1.38 -0.69
C PRO A 113 20.65 -0.12 -0.41
N CYS A 114 19.79 -1.00 -0.93
CA CYS A 114 19.82 -2.45 -0.71
C CYS A 114 19.41 -3.25 -1.97
N PRO A 115 20.05 -3.03 -3.14
CA PRO A 115 19.49 -3.42 -4.44
C PRO A 115 19.39 -4.93 -4.66
N ASN A 116 20.21 -5.72 -3.95
CA ASN A 116 20.33 -7.17 -4.16
C ASN A 116 19.50 -8.02 -3.19
N GLY A 117 18.76 -7.42 -2.26
CA GLY A 117 17.92 -8.17 -1.34
C GLY A 117 16.64 -7.45 -0.94
N PRO A 118 15.87 -8.03 -0.01
CA PRO A 118 14.62 -7.42 0.44
C PRO A 118 14.91 -6.14 1.20
N VAL A 119 13.98 -5.19 1.13
CA VAL A 119 14.07 -3.88 1.80
C VAL A 119 14.27 -4.01 3.32
N TRP A 120 13.80 -5.10 3.91
CA TRP A 120 13.88 -5.39 5.35
C TRP A 120 15.26 -5.82 5.86
N MET A 121 16.28 -5.90 4.99
CA MET A 121 17.67 -6.00 5.48
C MET A 121 18.20 -4.65 5.99
N LEU A 122 17.55 -3.55 5.64
CA LEU A 122 17.80 -2.24 6.23
C LEU A 122 17.21 -2.22 7.65
N ASP A 123 17.89 -1.53 8.56
CA ASP A 123 17.38 -1.36 9.92
C ASP A 123 16.11 -0.49 9.93
N GLN A 124 15.30 -0.66 10.98
CA GLN A 124 14.03 0.05 11.11
C GLN A 124 14.22 1.57 11.17
N GLY A 125 15.31 2.07 11.78
CA GLY A 125 15.59 3.50 11.88
C GLY A 125 15.83 4.13 10.50
N THR A 126 16.49 3.40 9.60
CA THR A 126 16.67 3.80 8.20
C THR A 126 15.34 3.78 7.43
N LEU A 127 14.57 2.70 7.54
CA LEU A 127 13.28 2.55 6.82
C LEU A 127 12.22 3.57 7.24
N THR A 128 12.24 3.99 8.51
CA THR A 128 11.26 4.93 9.07
C THR A 128 11.89 6.26 9.49
N ALA A 129 13.00 6.65 8.88
CA ALA A 129 13.63 7.92 9.17
C ALA A 129 12.66 9.07 8.85
N GLU A 130 12.47 10.01 9.78
CA GLU A 130 11.56 11.15 9.57
C GLU A 130 11.98 12.04 8.40
N THR A 131 13.27 12.04 8.05
CA THR A 131 13.79 12.70 6.85
C THR A 131 13.23 12.15 5.54
N THR A 132 12.67 10.94 5.55
CA THR A 132 12.04 10.30 4.39
C THR A 132 10.52 10.45 4.38
N ARG A 133 9.92 11.11 5.39
CA ARG A 133 8.50 11.43 5.39
C ARG A 133 8.22 12.49 4.31
N PRO A 134 7.25 12.28 3.40
CA PRO A 134 6.95 13.27 2.39
C PRO A 134 6.35 14.54 3.02
N SER A 135 6.69 15.70 2.47
CA SER A 135 5.94 16.93 2.77
C SER A 135 4.52 16.83 2.22
N GLU A 136 3.60 17.70 2.66
CA GLU A 136 2.22 17.72 2.13
C GLU A 136 2.18 17.86 0.61
N ALA A 137 3.03 18.72 0.05
CA ALA A 137 3.13 18.92 -1.39
C ALA A 137 3.67 17.69 -2.13
N GLU A 138 4.66 16.99 -1.55
CA GLU A 138 5.18 15.74 -2.12
C GLU A 138 4.15 14.62 -2.02
N LEU A 139 3.49 14.47 -0.87
CA LEU A 139 2.44 13.48 -0.67
C LEU A 139 1.31 13.68 -1.68
N LEU A 140 0.88 14.92 -1.91
CA LEU A 140 -0.12 15.23 -2.94
C LEU A 140 0.36 14.82 -4.34
N ARG A 141 1.62 15.10 -4.71
CA ARG A 141 2.18 14.67 -6.00
C ARG A 141 2.17 13.15 -6.15
N LEU A 142 2.64 12.42 -5.14
CA LEU A 142 2.68 10.95 -5.14
C LEU A 142 1.28 10.36 -5.29
N LYS A 143 0.31 10.89 -4.53
CA LYS A 143 -1.09 10.45 -4.58
C LYS A 143 -1.72 10.71 -5.95
N THR A 144 -1.53 11.90 -6.52
CA THR A 144 -2.06 12.26 -7.83
C THR A 144 -1.47 11.38 -8.94
N ALA A 145 -0.14 11.19 -8.95
CA ALA A 145 0.53 10.35 -9.94
C ALA A 145 0.05 8.89 -9.88
N LEU A 146 -0.10 8.34 -8.66
CA LEU A 146 -0.61 6.98 -8.50
C LEU A 146 -2.10 6.87 -8.92
N LEU A 147 -2.93 7.85 -8.56
CA LEU A 147 -4.35 7.85 -8.92
C LEU A 147 -4.56 7.94 -10.43
N GLU A 148 -3.76 8.73 -11.14
CA GLU A 148 -3.83 8.87 -12.60
C GLU A 148 -3.67 7.50 -13.29
N GLU A 149 -2.61 6.77 -12.95
CA GLU A 149 -2.35 5.44 -13.50
C GLU A 149 -3.39 4.39 -13.05
N LEU A 150 -3.79 4.43 -11.78
CA LEU A 150 -4.85 3.55 -11.25
C LEU A 150 -6.18 3.78 -11.97
N THR A 151 -6.55 5.03 -12.28
CA THR A 151 -7.80 5.34 -12.98
C THR A 151 -7.81 4.76 -14.39
N GLY A 152 -6.66 4.76 -15.07
CA GLY A 152 -6.49 4.14 -16.38
C GLY A 152 -6.60 2.61 -16.35
N LEU A 153 -6.08 1.97 -15.29
CA LEU A 153 -5.96 0.51 -15.19
C LEU A 153 -7.13 -0.17 -14.47
N ALA A 154 -7.73 0.49 -13.49
CA ALA A 154 -8.72 -0.06 -12.58
C ALA A 154 -10.16 0.43 -12.90
N LYS A 155 -10.45 0.70 -14.17
CA LYS A 155 -11.75 1.25 -14.59
C LYS A 155 -12.90 0.33 -14.15
N GLY A 156 -13.80 0.87 -13.33
CA GLY A 156 -14.93 0.12 -12.74
C GLY A 156 -14.62 -0.65 -11.45
N ARG A 157 -13.39 -0.54 -10.92
CA ARG A 157 -12.98 -1.12 -9.63
C ARG A 157 -12.75 -0.06 -8.54
N ILE A 158 -12.44 1.17 -8.92
CA ILE A 158 -12.37 2.32 -8.00
C ILE A 158 -13.78 2.68 -7.55
N LEU A 159 -14.02 2.64 -6.24
CA LEU A 159 -15.29 3.01 -5.60
C LEU A 159 -15.33 4.50 -5.24
N ARG A 160 -14.20 5.03 -4.76
CA ARG A 160 -13.95 6.46 -4.51
C ARG A 160 -12.44 6.70 -4.42
N ASP A 161 -12.04 7.95 -4.51
CA ASP A 161 -10.64 8.36 -4.36
C ASP A 161 -10.49 9.55 -3.39
N PHE A 162 -9.27 10.04 -3.24
CA PHE A 162 -8.96 11.09 -2.28
C PHE A 162 -9.44 12.49 -2.68
N THR A 163 -10.01 12.66 -3.88
CA THR A 163 -10.47 13.95 -4.40
C THR A 163 -11.94 14.26 -4.08
N GLY A 164 -12.74 13.25 -3.71
CA GLY A 164 -14.15 13.40 -3.32
C GLY A 164 -15.07 12.46 -4.05
#